data_AF-T1F1I2-F1
#
_entry.id   AF-T1F1I2-F1
#
_cell.length_a   1.000
_cell.length_b   1.000
_cell.length_c   1.000
_cell.angle_alpha   90.00
_cell.angle_beta   90.00
_cell.angle_gamma   90.00
#
_symmetry.space_group_name_H-M   'P 1'
#
loop_
_entity.id
_entity.type
_entity.pdbx_description
1 polymer ?
#
loop_
_entity_poly.entity_id
_entity_poly.type
_entity_poly.pdbx_seq_one_letter_code
_entity_poly.pdbx_strand_id
1 'polypeptide(L)'
;MTKKRNAYVEINKNFKAIVQFKTLSVGELEIAADGLRSLFPNDLDDTLNTELLHLKSHLATLDQNAVPHTPIDLCKWIRLNDLQCVYPNVDIALRMSTCTPATNCSAERSFSCLKRVKNYSRSTMSEERLNYLAILCIEKTILQDLDINFVIDEFTHRKARRKVLK
;
A
#
# COMPACT_ATOMS: atom_id res chain seq x y z
N MET A 1 -12.10 18.16 -5.75
CA MET A 1 -11.47 16.96 -6.33
C MET A 1 -10.12 17.24 -7.01
N THR A 2 -9.92 18.42 -7.61
CA THR A 2 -8.71 18.77 -8.39
C THR A 2 -7.39 18.67 -7.61
N LYS A 3 -7.33 19.13 -6.35
CA LYS A 3 -6.10 19.06 -5.53
C LYS A 3 -5.59 17.62 -5.31
N LYS A 4 -6.50 16.68 -5.04
CA LYS A 4 -6.14 15.26 -4.83
C LYS A 4 -5.64 14.61 -6.11
N ARG A 5 -6.33 14.84 -7.23
CA ARG A 5 -5.91 14.35 -8.54
C ARG A 5 -4.50 14.82 -8.88
N ASN A 6 -4.22 16.11 -8.66
CA ASN A 6 -2.89 16.68 -8.94
C ASN A 6 -1.80 16.03 -8.07
N ALA A 7 -2.08 15.77 -6.79
CA ALA A 7 -1.15 15.05 -5.91
C ALA A 7 -0.85 13.63 -6.44
N TYR A 8 -1.85 12.89 -6.90
CA TYR A 8 -1.62 11.57 -7.51
C TYR A 8 -0.84 11.64 -8.82
N VAL A 9 -1.06 12.66 -9.64
CA VAL A 9 -0.26 12.87 -10.87
C VAL A 9 1.21 13.11 -10.52
N GLU A 10 1.49 13.92 -9.50
CA GLU A 10 2.87 14.19 -9.06
C GLU A 10 3.54 12.93 -8.50
N ILE A 11 2.83 12.15 -7.67
CA ILE A 11 3.34 10.87 -7.16
C ILE A 11 3.64 9.92 -8.32
N ASN A 12 2.76 9.80 -9.31
CA ASN A 12 2.97 8.91 -10.44
C ASN A 12 4.15 9.37 -11.32
N LYS A 13 4.39 10.68 -11.39
CA LYS A 13 5.56 11.26 -12.08
C LYS A 13 6.87 10.83 -11.41
N ASN A 14 6.89 10.74 -10.08
CA ASN A 14 8.08 10.28 -9.34
C ASN A 14 8.42 8.82 -9.67
N PHE A 15 7.40 7.96 -9.82
CA PHE A 15 7.58 6.55 -10.19
C PHE A 15 7.61 6.32 -11.71
N LYS A 16 7.77 7.36 -12.53
CA LYS A 16 7.80 7.27 -14.00
C LYS A 16 8.84 6.24 -14.48
N ALA A 17 10.01 6.20 -13.82
CA ALA A 17 11.07 5.25 -14.11
C ALA A 17 10.58 3.79 -14.04
N ILE A 18 9.68 3.45 -13.12
CA ILE A 18 9.19 2.08 -12.93
C ILE A 18 7.95 1.79 -13.76
N VAL A 19 7.06 2.77 -13.91
CA VAL A 19 5.79 2.58 -14.62
C VAL A 19 6.01 2.56 -16.15
N GLN A 20 7.01 3.29 -16.64
CA GLN A 20 7.22 3.51 -18.08
C GLN A 20 8.60 3.09 -18.60
N PHE A 21 9.40 2.32 -17.86
CA PHE A 21 10.76 1.92 -18.32
C PHE A 21 10.78 1.25 -19.70
N LYS A 22 9.74 0.48 -20.04
CA LYS A 22 9.63 -0.21 -21.34
C LYS A 22 9.56 0.78 -22.51
N THR A 23 8.88 1.91 -22.32
CA THR A 23 8.60 2.88 -23.38
C THR A 23 9.61 4.01 -23.47
N LEU A 24 10.29 4.34 -22.37
CA LEU A 24 11.22 5.47 -22.31
C LEU A 24 12.51 5.21 -23.08
N SER A 25 13.11 6.24 -23.67
CA SER A 25 14.47 6.15 -24.20
C SER A 25 15.50 5.99 -23.07
N VAL A 26 16.74 5.59 -23.41
CA VAL A 26 17.79 5.35 -22.40
C VAL A 26 18.09 6.62 -21.58
N GLY A 27 18.26 7.78 -22.25
CA GLY A 27 18.53 9.04 -21.55
C GLY A 27 17.35 9.54 -20.70
N GLU A 28 16.11 9.30 -21.13
CA GLU A 28 14.94 9.63 -20.30
C GLU A 28 14.80 8.70 -19.09
N LEU A 29 15.21 7.44 -19.23
CA LEU A 29 15.21 6.45 -18.15
C LEU A 29 16.24 6.83 -17.09
N GLU A 30 17.43 7.27 -17.49
CA GLU A 30 18.49 7.77 -16.60
C GLU A 30 17.99 8.93 -15.75
N ILE A 31 17.42 9.97 -16.37
CA ILE A 31 16.89 11.14 -15.67
C ILE A 31 15.78 10.73 -14.69
N ALA A 32 14.90 9.80 -15.10
CA ALA A 32 13.81 9.34 -14.25
C ALA A 32 14.31 8.49 -13.08
N ALA A 33 15.31 7.63 -13.29
CA ALA A 33 15.93 6.80 -12.26
C ALA A 33 16.68 7.66 -11.23
N ASP A 34 17.44 8.64 -11.69
CA ASP A 34 18.11 9.62 -10.83
C ASP A 34 17.11 10.42 -9.98
N GLY A 35 16.00 10.86 -10.60
CA GLY A 35 14.90 11.52 -9.91
C GLY A 35 14.30 10.63 -8.81
N LEU A 36 14.07 9.35 -9.10
CA LEU A 36 13.53 8.41 -8.11
C LEU A 36 14.53 8.15 -6.98
N ARG A 37 15.82 7.95 -7.28
CA ARG A 37 16.88 7.78 -6.28
C ARG A 37 16.98 8.99 -5.36
N SER A 38 16.89 10.20 -5.91
CA SER A 38 16.95 11.44 -5.13
C SER A 38 15.81 11.56 -4.11
N LEU A 39 14.65 10.94 -4.38
CA LEU A 39 13.51 10.91 -3.47
C LEU A 39 13.64 9.84 -2.38
N PHE A 40 14.35 8.75 -2.66
CA PHE A 40 14.51 7.60 -1.76
C PHE A 40 15.99 7.18 -1.61
N PRO A 41 16.86 8.07 -1.08
CA PRO A 41 18.30 7.81 -1.02
C PRO A 41 18.71 6.70 -0.06
N ASN A 42 17.83 6.33 0.88
CA ASN A 42 18.09 5.25 1.85
C ASN A 42 17.65 3.88 1.31
N ASP A 43 16.80 3.85 0.29
CA ASP A 43 16.16 2.63 -0.22
C ASP A 43 16.70 2.24 -1.60
N LEU A 44 17.29 3.18 -2.35
CA LEU A 44 17.75 2.99 -3.72
C LEU A 44 19.19 3.46 -3.88
N ASP A 45 20.00 2.62 -4.52
CA ASP A 45 21.40 2.92 -4.83
C ASP A 45 21.59 3.44 -6.28
N ASP A 46 22.85 3.66 -6.66
CA ASP A 46 23.27 4.13 -8.00
C ASP A 46 23.13 3.05 -9.09
N THR A 47 22.99 1.78 -8.73
CA THR A 47 22.82 0.66 -9.66
C THR A 47 21.39 0.54 -10.20
N LEU A 48 20.42 1.29 -9.65
CA LEU A 48 19.03 1.30 -10.13
C LEU A 48 18.93 1.50 -11.67
N ASN A 49 19.72 2.41 -12.23
CA ASN A 49 19.67 2.67 -13.68
C ASN A 49 20.15 1.46 -14.50
N THR A 50 21.23 0.83 -14.08
CA THR A 50 21.78 -0.34 -14.78
C THR A 50 20.84 -1.54 -14.66
N GLU A 51 20.25 -1.75 -13.48
CA GLU A 51 19.22 -2.77 -13.28
C GLU A 51 18.01 -2.55 -14.18
N LEU A 52 17.50 -1.32 -14.30
CA LEU A 52 16.36 -0.99 -15.16
C LEU A 52 16.67 -1.23 -16.64
N LEU A 53 17.89 -0.90 -17.08
CA LEU A 53 18.34 -1.16 -18.45
C LEU A 53 18.44 -2.66 -18.74
N HIS A 54 19.03 -3.43 -17.81
CA HIS A 54 19.13 -4.88 -17.90
C HIS A 54 17.77 -5.56 -17.85
N LEU A 55 16.85 -5.10 -17.00
CA LEU A 55 15.49 -5.62 -16.97
C LEU A 55 14.78 -5.32 -18.29
N LYS A 56 14.95 -4.11 -18.84
CA LYS A 56 14.37 -3.74 -20.14
C LYS A 56 14.84 -4.64 -21.27
N SER A 57 16.14 -4.93 -21.33
CA SER A 57 16.68 -5.85 -22.34
C SER A 57 16.22 -7.29 -22.11
N HIS A 58 16.22 -7.76 -20.86
CA HIS A 58 15.73 -9.09 -20.49
C HIS A 58 14.27 -9.28 -20.94
N LEU A 59 13.39 -8.33 -20.65
CA LEU A 59 11.99 -8.42 -21.06
C LEU A 59 11.81 -8.38 -22.59
N ALA A 60 12.73 -7.77 -23.33
CA ALA A 60 12.70 -7.78 -24.80
C ALA A 60 13.07 -9.14 -25.41
N THR A 61 13.71 -10.03 -24.64
CA THR A 61 14.06 -11.40 -25.09
C THR A 61 12.94 -12.42 -24.84
N LEU A 62 11.94 -12.06 -24.04
CA LEU A 62 10.83 -12.95 -23.70
C LEU A 62 9.75 -12.94 -24.80
N ASP A 63 9.06 -14.08 -24.95
CA ASP A 63 7.86 -14.17 -25.78
C ASP A 63 6.78 -13.19 -25.30
N GLN A 64 6.01 -12.62 -26.24
CA GLN A 64 4.99 -11.61 -25.93
C GLN A 64 3.97 -12.06 -24.88
N ASN A 65 3.66 -13.37 -24.82
CA ASN A 65 2.73 -13.95 -23.86
C ASN A 65 3.30 -14.07 -22.44
N ALA A 66 4.64 -14.07 -22.29
CA ALA A 66 5.32 -14.18 -21.01
C ALA A 66 5.66 -12.81 -20.39
N VAL A 67 5.48 -11.71 -21.14
CA VAL A 67 5.83 -10.37 -20.69
C VAL A 67 4.78 -9.83 -19.71
N PRO A 68 5.15 -9.51 -18.45
CA PRO A 68 4.21 -8.94 -17.49
C PRO A 68 3.75 -7.54 -17.93
N HIS A 69 2.45 -7.31 -18.03
CA HIS A 69 1.88 -6.06 -18.54
C HIS A 69 1.61 -5.01 -17.45
N THR A 70 1.30 -5.42 -16.22
CA THR A 70 1.06 -4.50 -15.11
C THR A 70 2.26 -4.47 -14.14
N PRO A 71 2.46 -3.38 -13.38
CA PRO A 71 3.50 -3.32 -12.35
C PRO A 71 3.36 -4.43 -11.29
N ILE A 72 2.13 -4.82 -10.98
CA ILE A 72 1.83 -5.92 -10.05
C ILE A 72 2.25 -7.26 -10.64
N ASP A 73 1.95 -7.50 -11.91
CA ASP A 73 2.35 -8.73 -12.59
C ASP A 73 3.88 -8.80 -12.75
N LEU A 74 4.54 -7.66 -12.99
CA LEU A 74 5.99 -7.60 -13.04
C LEU A 74 6.61 -7.92 -11.67
N CYS A 75 6.07 -7.37 -10.59
CA CYS A 75 6.50 -7.69 -9.23
C CYS A 75 6.32 -9.19 -8.93
N LYS A 76 5.18 -9.79 -9.30
CA LYS A 76 4.96 -11.24 -9.17
C LYS A 76 5.94 -12.03 -10.01
N TRP A 77 6.18 -11.62 -11.25
CA TRP A 77 7.07 -12.31 -12.19
C TRP A 77 8.51 -12.32 -11.68
N ILE A 78 9.03 -11.19 -11.18
CA ILE A 78 10.37 -11.11 -10.59
C ILE A 78 10.53 -12.12 -9.44
N ARG A 79 9.51 -12.23 -8.58
CA ARG A 79 9.55 -13.13 -7.42
C ARG A 79 9.37 -14.60 -7.78
N LEU A 80 8.50 -14.92 -8.74
CA LEU A 80 8.28 -16.29 -9.19
C LEU A 80 9.49 -16.88 -9.93
N ASN A 81 10.34 -16.02 -10.50
CA ASN A 81 11.56 -16.43 -11.19
C ASN A 81 12.83 -16.20 -10.34
N ASP A 82 12.69 -15.91 -9.04
CA ASP A 82 13.80 -15.65 -8.11
C ASP A 82 14.77 -14.54 -8.54
N LEU A 83 14.29 -13.56 -9.32
CA LEU A 83 15.09 -12.45 -9.86
C LEU A 83 15.26 -11.27 -8.90
N GLN A 84 14.71 -11.37 -7.69
CA GLN A 84 14.80 -10.32 -6.66
C GLN A 84 16.24 -10.02 -6.21
N CYS A 85 17.14 -10.99 -6.30
CA CYS A 85 18.57 -10.79 -6.02
C CYS A 85 19.32 -10.21 -7.22
N VAL A 86 18.76 -10.32 -8.43
CA VAL A 86 19.34 -9.79 -9.67
C VAL A 86 18.96 -8.33 -9.88
N TYR A 87 17.73 -7.97 -9.50
CA TYR A 87 17.20 -6.60 -9.60
C TYR A 87 16.65 -6.10 -8.25
N PRO A 88 17.49 -6.00 -7.20
CA PRO A 88 17.04 -5.62 -5.86
C PRO A 88 16.43 -4.22 -5.81
N ASN A 89 17.04 -3.23 -6.46
CA ASN A 89 16.52 -1.85 -6.46
C ASN A 89 15.21 -1.75 -7.22
N VAL A 90 15.08 -2.48 -8.33
CA VAL A 90 13.84 -2.55 -9.10
C VAL A 90 12.71 -3.21 -8.31
N ASP A 91 12.97 -4.30 -7.58
CA ASP A 91 11.97 -4.94 -6.71
C ASP A 91 11.48 -3.98 -5.63
N ILE A 92 12.41 -3.29 -4.95
CA ILE A 92 12.09 -2.29 -3.92
C ILE A 92 11.24 -1.18 -4.53
N ALA A 93 11.64 -0.61 -5.67
CA ALA A 93 10.93 0.45 -6.35
C ALA A 93 9.54 0.02 -6.85
N LEU A 94 9.39 -1.21 -7.35
CA LEU A 94 8.10 -1.78 -7.75
C LEU A 94 7.14 -1.92 -6.56
N ARG A 95 7.63 -2.43 -5.42
CA ARG A 95 6.83 -2.51 -4.18
C ARG A 95 6.43 -1.13 -3.69
N MET A 96 7.34 -0.16 -3.69
CA MET A 96 7.00 1.22 -3.32
C MET A 96 5.89 1.79 -4.23
N SER A 97 6.03 1.62 -5.54
CA SER A 97 5.05 2.15 -6.51
C SER A 97 3.66 1.52 -6.36
N THR A 98 3.59 0.22 -6.08
CA THR A 98 2.32 -0.53 -5.95
C THR A 98 1.67 -0.36 -4.58
N CYS A 99 2.46 -0.23 -3.51
CA CYS A 99 1.95 -0.04 -2.14
C CYS A 99 1.46 1.38 -1.89
N THR A 100 2.10 2.40 -2.48
CA THR A 100 1.73 3.81 -2.28
C THR A 100 0.23 4.10 -2.51
N PRO A 101 -0.39 3.72 -3.65
CA PRO A 101 -1.82 3.95 -3.86
C PRO A 101 -2.69 3.13 -2.90
N ALA A 102 -2.28 1.91 -2.54
CA ALA A 102 -3.02 1.04 -1.62
C ALA A 102 -3.07 1.63 -0.20
N THR A 103 -1.94 2.14 0.29
CA THR A 103 -1.83 2.80 1.60
C THR A 103 -2.65 4.08 1.64
N ASN A 104 -2.60 4.91 0.58
CA ASN A 104 -3.39 6.13 0.49
C ASN A 104 -4.89 5.85 0.50
N CYS A 105 -5.35 4.88 -0.30
CA CYS A 105 -6.76 4.47 -0.31
C CYS A 105 -7.23 3.96 1.07
N SER A 106 -6.38 3.18 1.74
CA SER A 106 -6.65 2.67 3.08
C SER A 106 -6.76 3.81 4.10
N ALA A 107 -5.84 4.77 4.08
CA ALA A 107 -5.89 5.95 4.92
C ALA A 107 -7.16 6.78 4.66
N GLU A 108 -7.52 7.04 3.39
CA GLU A 108 -8.74 7.77 3.03
C GLU A 108 -10.01 7.04 3.54
N ARG A 109 -10.06 5.72 3.40
CA ARG A 109 -11.14 4.89 3.94
C ARG A 109 -11.24 5.02 5.47
N SER A 110 -10.11 4.95 6.16
CA SER A 110 -10.04 5.09 7.62
C SER A 110 -10.49 6.48 8.08
N PHE A 111 -10.05 7.56 7.44
CA PHE A 111 -10.50 8.92 7.78
C PHE A 111 -11.99 9.14 7.46
N SER A 112 -12.49 8.57 6.36
CA SER A 112 -13.93 8.59 6.05
C SER A 112 -14.75 7.83 7.09
N CYS A 113 -14.23 6.70 7.58
CA CYS A 113 -14.82 5.97 8.71
C CYS A 113 -14.82 6.81 9.98
N LEU A 114 -13.68 7.38 10.35
CA LEU A 114 -13.52 8.20 11.54
C LEU A 114 -14.50 9.38 11.56
N LYS A 115 -14.69 10.05 10.41
CA LYS A 115 -15.65 11.16 10.26
C LYS A 115 -17.10 10.73 10.53
N ARG A 116 -17.47 9.48 10.24
CA ARG A 116 -18.81 8.94 10.54
C ARG A 116 -18.96 8.58 12.03
N VAL A 117 -17.90 8.04 12.63
CA VAL A 117 -17.90 7.62 14.05
C VAL A 117 -17.82 8.83 14.99
N LYS A 118 -16.95 9.80 14.71
CA LYS A 118 -16.78 11.06 15.46
C LYS A 118 -17.64 12.16 14.83
N ASN A 119 -18.88 12.25 15.27
CA ASN A 119 -19.81 13.33 14.89
C ASN A 119 -20.05 14.29 16.06
N TYR A 120 -20.72 15.42 15.78
CA TYR A 120 -20.94 16.50 16.74
C TYR A 120 -21.58 16.01 18.06
N SER A 121 -22.57 15.12 17.97
CA SER A 121 -23.26 14.53 19.13
C SER A 121 -22.39 13.57 19.95
N ARG A 122 -21.26 13.11 19.40
CA ARG A 122 -20.31 12.19 20.05
C ARG A 122 -18.95 12.85 20.30
N SER A 123 -18.93 14.18 20.38
CA SER A 123 -17.71 14.99 20.53
C SER A 123 -16.98 14.79 21.86
N THR A 124 -17.67 14.30 22.90
CA THR A 124 -17.14 14.09 24.26
C THR A 124 -16.57 12.69 24.52
N MET A 125 -16.48 11.84 23.49
CA MET A 125 -15.98 10.47 23.61
C MET A 125 -14.45 10.43 23.82
N SER A 126 -13.96 9.51 24.66
CA SER A 126 -12.51 9.29 24.81
C SER A 126 -11.88 8.79 23.50
N GLU A 127 -10.62 9.18 23.28
CA GLU A 127 -9.86 8.75 22.09
C GLU A 127 -9.68 7.22 22.05
N GLU A 128 -9.55 6.58 23.21
CA GLU A 128 -9.50 5.12 23.30
C GLU A 128 -10.79 4.47 22.75
N ARG A 129 -11.97 4.93 23.22
CA ARG A 129 -13.25 4.41 22.75
C ARG A 129 -13.48 4.71 21.27
N LEU A 130 -13.04 5.89 20.82
CA LEU A 130 -13.09 6.27 19.41
C LEU A 130 -12.28 5.30 18.54
N ASN A 131 -11.05 4.98 18.95
CA ASN A 131 -10.17 4.10 18.20
C ASN A 131 -10.77 2.69 18.08
N TYR A 132 -11.26 2.11 19.17
CA TYR A 132 -11.93 0.81 19.12
C TYR A 132 -13.15 0.81 18.19
N LEU A 133 -14.01 1.83 18.26
CA LEU A 133 -15.17 1.94 17.36
C LEU A 133 -14.76 2.11 15.89
N ALA A 134 -13.69 2.86 15.62
CA ALA A 134 -13.17 3.04 14.27
C ALA A 134 -12.67 1.71 13.68
N ILE A 135 -11.92 0.92 14.46
CA ILE A 135 -11.46 -0.43 14.08
C ILE A 135 -12.66 -1.32 13.77
N LEU A 136 -13.67 -1.36 14.66
CA LEU A 136 -14.88 -2.17 14.43
C LEU A 136 -15.62 -1.73 13.16
N CYS A 137 -15.67 -0.45 12.86
CA CYS A 137 -16.34 0.04 11.65
C CYS A 137 -15.53 -0.21 10.37
N ILE A 138 -14.20 -0.24 10.44
CA ILE A 138 -13.31 -0.59 9.31
C ILE A 138 -13.42 -2.09 9.02
N GLU A 139 -13.31 -2.92 10.05
CA GLU A 139 -13.33 -4.39 9.99
C GLU A 139 -14.76 -4.97 10.07
N LYS A 140 -15.75 -4.20 9.59
CA LYS A 140 -17.17 -4.59 9.68
C LYS A 140 -17.45 -5.95 9.03
N THR A 141 -16.69 -6.34 8.02
CA THR A 141 -16.87 -7.60 7.29
C THR A 141 -16.48 -8.78 8.17
N ILE A 142 -15.36 -8.68 8.90
CA ILE A 142 -14.93 -9.69 9.86
C ILE A 142 -15.94 -9.80 11.01
N LEU A 143 -16.50 -8.66 11.45
CA LEU A 143 -17.53 -8.62 12.49
C LEU A 143 -18.86 -9.27 12.09
N GLN A 144 -19.18 -9.34 10.79
CA GLN A 144 -20.38 -10.03 10.33
C GLN A 144 -20.30 -11.54 10.52
N ASP A 145 -19.08 -12.08 10.54
CA ASP A 145 -18.80 -13.51 10.74
C ASP A 145 -18.59 -13.86 12.23
N LEU A 146 -18.56 -12.87 13.12
CA LEU A 146 -18.31 -13.06 14.54
C LEU A 146 -19.60 -13.50 15.28
N ASP A 147 -19.51 -14.57 16.06
CA ASP A 147 -20.62 -14.97 16.94
C ASP A 147 -20.80 -13.98 18.09
N ILE A 148 -21.84 -13.16 17.99
CA ILE A 148 -22.18 -12.14 18.98
C ILE A 148 -22.53 -12.77 20.33
N ASN A 149 -23.13 -13.98 20.35
CA ASN A 149 -23.50 -14.64 21.62
C ASN A 149 -22.25 -15.02 22.41
N PHE A 150 -21.26 -15.61 21.74
CA PHE A 150 -19.96 -15.89 22.34
C PHE A 150 -19.31 -14.63 22.95
N VAL A 151 -19.37 -13.50 22.24
CA VAL A 151 -18.81 -12.22 22.74
C VAL A 151 -19.56 -11.72 23.98
N ILE A 152 -20.89 -11.84 23.99
CA ILE A 152 -21.72 -11.46 25.15
C ILE A 152 -21.36 -12.34 26.34
N ASP A 153 -21.32 -13.65 26.16
CA ASP A 153 -21.01 -14.61 27.23
C ASP A 153 -19.61 -14.33 27.82
N GLU A 154 -18.59 -14.17 26.98
CA GLU A 154 -17.24 -13.82 27.41
C GLU A 154 -17.19 -12.47 28.16
N PHE A 155 -17.94 -11.47 27.69
CA PHE A 155 -18.04 -10.19 28.39
C PHE A 155 -18.69 -10.35 29.77
N THR A 156 -19.74 -11.17 29.90
CA THR A 156 -20.38 -11.42 31.19
C THR A 156 -19.43 -12.14 32.15
N HIS A 157 -18.70 -13.16 31.69
CA HIS A 157 -17.71 -13.87 32.51
C HIS A 157 -16.60 -12.94 33.02
N ARG A 158 -16.11 -12.01 32.20
CA ARG A 158 -15.12 -11.01 32.62
C ARG A 158 -15.68 -9.97 33.58
N LYS A 159 -16.96 -9.60 33.44
CA LYS A 159 -17.66 -8.62 34.30
C LYS A 159 -18.34 -9.22 35.53
N ALA A 160 -18.32 -10.54 35.71
CA ALA A 160 -18.94 -11.26 36.83
C ALA A 160 -18.36 -10.94 38.23
N ARG A 161 -17.51 -9.93 38.37
CA ARG A 161 -17.12 -9.30 39.64
C ARG A 161 -18.17 -8.32 40.22
N ARG A 162 -19.44 -8.42 39.85
CA ARG A 162 -20.51 -7.76 40.60
C ARG A 162 -20.87 -8.65 41.79
N LYS A 163 -20.33 -8.31 42.97
CA LYS A 163 -20.66 -8.94 44.27
C LYS A 163 -22.17 -9.12 44.38
N VAL A 164 -22.60 -10.33 44.73
CA VAL A 164 -23.95 -10.59 45.24
C VAL A 164 -24.13 -9.69 46.46
N LEU A 165 -25.08 -8.76 46.39
CA LEU A 165 -25.50 -7.97 47.54
C LEU A 165 -26.13 -8.96 48.54
N LYS A 166 -25.48 -9.11 49.70
CA LYS A 166 -26.03 -9.84 50.84
C LYS A 166 -27.15 -9.04 51.49
#